data_AF-A0A5J4S1J7-F1
#
_entry.id   AF-A0A5J4S1J7-F1
#
_cell.length_a   1.000
_cell.length_b   1.000
_cell.length_c   1.000
_cell.angle_alpha   90.00
_cell.angle_beta   90.00
_cell.angle_gamma   90.00
#
_symmetry.space_group_name_H-M   'P 1'
#
loop_
_entity.id
_entity.type
_entity.pdbx_description
1 polymer ?
#
loop_
_entity_poly.entity_id
_entity_poly.type
_entity_poly.pdbx_seq_one_letter_code
_entity_poly.pdbx_strand_id
1 'polypeptide(L)'
;ASNILIVNGVGANGSSAFYARQDHVHPQQLTYDGNVTATKFIKTGGLATEILCANGDTTTIDSKLSRQYNSGTGGYIRLCVFPAGTSIGAPYIQFQVQCNTNAMQTIDLVPNYSVNGISALYGVFTAPSYVQTIMNVYYGVDQLLHTHTGTGSQAIYSVWIHMMSGSGNATVTVSKQGIYWSQRVTEILTQDIVSSITGSQTQIPMTFNLGTGGIIGDILQNRKQQQ
;
A
#
# COMPACT_ATOMS: atom_id res chain seq x y z
N ALA A 1 29.06 52.38 10.96
CA ALA A 1 27.77 52.09 10.31
C ALA A 1 28.06 51.45 8.96
N SER A 2 27.38 50.35 8.59
CA SER A 2 27.50 49.73 7.27
C SER A 2 26.49 50.37 6.34
N ASN A 3 26.95 50.99 5.25
CA ASN A 3 26.14 51.72 4.27
C ASN A 3 25.82 50.86 3.02
N ILE A 4 25.48 49.59 3.20
CA ILE A 4 25.06 48.74 2.08
C ILE A 4 23.54 48.57 2.15
N LEU A 5 22.82 49.05 1.14
CA LEU A 5 21.39 48.78 0.98
C LEU A 5 21.19 47.29 0.75
N ILE A 6 20.62 46.60 1.74
CA ILE A 6 20.25 45.20 1.61
C ILE A 6 18.91 45.12 0.88
N VAL A 7 18.96 45.06 -0.44
CA VAL A 7 17.86 44.54 -1.26
C VAL A 7 18.16 43.05 -1.46
N ASN A 8 17.26 42.17 -0.99
CA ASN A 8 17.41 40.70 -0.95
C ASN A 8 18.20 40.13 0.25
N GLY A 9 17.96 40.66 1.45
CA GLY A 9 18.63 40.20 2.67
C GLY A 9 18.20 38.81 3.12
N VAL A 10 19.17 37.90 3.22
CA VAL A 10 19.00 36.60 3.88
C VAL A 10 18.66 36.85 5.35
N GLY A 11 17.44 36.53 5.76
CA GLY A 11 17.00 36.65 7.15
C GLY A 11 17.71 35.63 8.02
N ALA A 12 18.78 36.04 8.72
CA ALA A 12 19.43 35.23 9.74
C ALA A 12 18.76 35.51 11.10
N ASN A 13 17.70 34.76 11.44
CA ASN A 13 17.04 34.94 12.72
C ASN A 13 17.95 34.44 13.86
N GLY A 14 18.38 35.35 14.75
CA GLY A 14 19.21 35.02 15.90
C GLY A 14 20.73 35.02 15.69
N SER A 15 21.25 35.39 14.51
CA SER A 15 22.70 35.65 14.33
C SER A 15 22.94 36.82 13.38
N SER A 16 24.00 37.61 13.61
CA SER A 16 24.36 38.68 12.68
C SER A 16 24.71 38.11 11.31
N ALA A 17 24.36 38.80 10.22
CA ALA A 17 24.72 38.43 8.85
C ALA A 17 26.24 38.15 8.65
N PHE A 18 27.09 38.67 9.53
CA PHE A 18 28.55 38.47 9.52
C PHE A 18 28.99 37.05 9.92
N TYR A 19 28.17 36.30 10.66
CA TYR A 19 28.48 34.95 11.15
C TYR A 19 27.59 33.85 10.56
N ALA A 20 26.66 34.19 9.65
CA ALA A 20 25.82 33.22 8.99
C ALA A 20 26.64 32.42 7.98
N ARG A 21 26.68 31.09 8.13
CA ARG A 21 27.19 30.20 7.08
C ARG A 21 26.22 30.35 5.91
N GLN A 22 26.66 30.99 4.83
CA GLN A 22 25.82 31.26 3.65
C GLN A 22 25.67 30.00 2.78
N ASP A 23 25.77 28.82 3.36
CA ASP A 23 25.68 27.53 2.67
C ASP A 23 24.23 27.14 2.34
N HIS A 24 23.25 27.82 2.95
CA HIS A 24 21.84 27.77 2.54
C HIS A 24 21.24 29.18 2.42
N VAL A 25 20.93 29.58 1.19
CA VAL A 25 20.26 30.86 0.88
C VAL A 25 18.91 30.55 0.25
N HIS A 26 17.82 30.85 0.97
CA HIS A 26 16.47 30.92 0.40
C HIS A 26 16.10 32.41 0.27
N PRO A 27 16.19 33.02 -0.93
CA PRO A 27 16.20 34.48 -1.04
C PRO A 27 14.93 35.21 -0.60
N GLN A 28 13.76 34.56 -0.51
CA GLN A 28 12.52 35.28 -0.16
C GLN A 28 11.25 34.46 0.15
N GLN A 29 11.33 33.17 0.48
CA GLN A 29 10.11 32.37 0.71
C GLN A 29 10.20 31.65 2.05
N LEU A 30 9.55 32.23 3.08
CA LEU A 30 9.33 31.56 4.38
C LEU A 30 8.41 30.32 4.26
N THR A 31 7.79 30.13 3.09
CA THR A 31 6.91 29.00 2.74
C THR A 31 7.11 28.61 1.28
N TYR A 32 8.18 27.87 0.99
CA TYR A 32 8.40 27.28 -0.34
C TYR A 32 7.43 26.09 -0.54
N ASP A 33 6.55 26.18 -1.54
CA ASP A 33 5.60 25.10 -1.90
C ASP A 33 6.04 24.31 -3.15
N GLY A 34 7.18 24.69 -3.74
CA GLY A 34 7.71 24.06 -4.94
C GLY A 34 8.48 22.77 -4.66
N ASN A 35 8.86 22.09 -5.74
CA ASN A 35 9.66 20.86 -5.66
C ASN A 35 11.12 21.19 -5.32
N VAL A 36 11.62 20.69 -4.20
CA VAL A 36 13.05 20.77 -3.85
C VAL A 36 13.82 19.73 -4.66
N THR A 37 14.80 20.19 -5.46
CA THR A 37 15.73 19.30 -6.19
C THR A 37 17.10 19.36 -5.53
N ALA A 38 17.62 18.21 -5.07
CA ALA A 38 18.98 18.10 -4.55
C ALA A 38 19.78 17.08 -5.37
N THR A 39 21.06 17.37 -5.61
CA THR A 39 21.95 16.49 -6.38
C THR A 39 22.30 15.21 -5.63
N LYS A 40 22.35 15.27 -4.29
CA LYS A 40 22.53 14.12 -3.40
C LYS A 40 22.12 14.47 -1.97
N PHE A 41 21.48 13.54 -1.27
CA PHE A 41 21.32 13.59 0.18
C PHE A 41 22.30 12.58 0.79
N ILE A 42 23.31 13.06 1.52
CA ILE A 42 24.31 12.21 2.19
C ILE A 42 24.12 12.31 3.69
N LYS A 43 23.73 11.20 4.34
CA LYS A 43 23.80 11.09 5.80
C LYS A 43 25.16 10.50 6.18
N THR A 44 25.99 11.27 6.87
CA THR A 44 27.27 10.78 7.40
C THR A 44 27.03 9.59 8.33
N GLY A 45 27.66 8.45 8.05
CA GLY A 45 27.55 7.23 8.85
C GLY A 45 26.33 6.35 8.55
N GLY A 46 25.48 6.71 7.58
CA GLY A 46 24.33 5.87 7.18
C GLY A 46 24.74 4.65 6.35
N LEU A 47 23.93 3.59 6.43
CA LEU A 47 24.06 2.38 5.63
C LEU A 47 23.42 2.54 4.24
N ALA A 48 23.91 1.81 3.25
CA ALA A 48 23.32 1.79 1.90
C ALA A 48 21.88 1.25 1.87
N THR A 49 21.43 0.61 2.96
CA THR A 49 20.09 0.04 3.12
C THR A 49 19.12 0.97 3.83
N GLU A 50 19.50 2.20 4.14
CA GLU A 50 18.65 3.16 4.86
C GLU A 50 17.94 4.14 3.93
N ILE A 51 16.69 4.45 4.24
CA ILE A 51 15.85 5.48 3.62
C ILE A 51 15.74 6.64 4.61
N LEU A 52 15.95 7.87 4.12
CA LEU A 52 15.80 9.09 4.91
C LEU A 52 14.32 9.51 5.00
N CYS A 53 13.78 9.61 6.21
CA CYS A 53 12.42 10.06 6.47
C CYS A 53 12.35 11.60 6.58
N ALA A 54 11.19 12.19 6.28
CA ALA A 54 10.99 13.64 6.30
C ALA A 54 11.16 14.28 7.70
N ASN A 55 11.05 13.49 8.78
CA ASN A 55 11.29 13.90 10.16
C ASN A 55 12.77 13.83 10.58
N GLY A 56 13.68 13.43 9.68
CA GLY A 56 15.10 13.32 9.95
C GLY A 56 15.56 11.95 10.46
N ASP A 57 14.63 11.02 10.69
CA ASP A 57 14.94 9.63 11.04
C ASP A 57 15.37 8.82 9.81
N THR A 58 15.93 7.64 10.06
CA THR A 58 16.27 6.64 9.03
C THR A 58 15.42 5.40 9.22
N THR A 59 14.86 4.89 8.14
CA THR A 59 14.23 3.56 8.09
C THR A 59 15.03 2.64 7.18
N THR A 60 14.78 1.33 7.15
CA THR A 60 15.53 0.44 6.24
C THR A 60 14.75 0.17 4.96
N ILE A 61 15.42 -0.25 3.88
CA ILE A 61 14.81 -0.73 2.64
C ILE A 61 13.84 -1.91 2.92
N ASP A 62 14.08 -2.68 3.98
CA ASP A 62 13.21 -3.78 4.42
C ASP A 62 11.91 -3.31 5.11
N SER A 63 11.71 -2.00 5.23
CA SER A 63 10.51 -1.42 5.82
C SER A 63 9.36 -1.48 4.82
N LYS A 64 8.71 -2.63 4.82
CA LYS A 64 7.44 -2.91 4.16
C LYS A 64 6.48 -1.71 4.32
N LEU A 65 6.08 -1.10 3.21
CA LEU A 65 5.06 -0.04 3.20
C LEU A 65 3.84 -0.52 3.98
N SER A 66 3.42 0.20 5.01
CA SER A 66 2.27 -0.20 5.85
C SER A 66 1.38 0.98 6.20
N ARG A 67 0.09 0.71 6.44
CA ARG A 67 -0.88 1.69 6.91
C ARG A 67 -1.89 1.04 7.85
N GLN A 68 -2.31 1.79 8.86
CA GLN A 68 -3.41 1.41 9.75
C GLN A 68 -4.73 2.05 9.35
N TYR A 69 -5.83 1.33 9.58
CA TYR A 69 -7.18 1.71 9.20
C TYR A 69 -8.17 1.42 10.34
N ASN A 70 -9.08 2.34 10.58
CA ASN A 70 -10.17 2.18 11.55
C ASN A 70 -11.32 1.37 10.92
N SER A 71 -11.15 0.05 10.80
CA SER A 71 -12.14 -0.86 10.17
C SER A 71 -13.25 -1.36 11.11
N GLY A 72 -13.48 -0.70 12.24
CA GLY A 72 -14.43 -1.14 13.25
C GLY A 72 -15.87 -1.28 12.73
N THR A 73 -16.28 -0.42 11.82
CA THR A 73 -17.60 -0.45 11.16
C THR A 73 -17.60 -1.21 9.83
N GLY A 74 -16.46 -1.81 9.46
CA GLY A 74 -16.22 -2.34 8.12
C GLY A 74 -15.98 -1.21 7.10
N GLY A 75 -15.82 -1.60 5.84
CA GLY A 75 -15.58 -0.67 4.72
C GLY A 75 -14.54 -1.21 3.74
N TYR A 76 -14.14 -0.38 2.79
CA TYR A 76 -13.26 -0.74 1.70
C TYR A 76 -11.91 -0.04 1.83
N ILE A 77 -10.84 -0.79 1.73
CA ILE A 77 -9.46 -0.28 1.72
C ILE A 77 -8.90 -0.45 0.32
N ARG A 78 -8.41 0.64 -0.28
CA ARG A 78 -7.71 0.58 -1.57
C ARG A 78 -6.28 0.10 -1.34
N LEU A 79 -6.01 -1.13 -1.79
CA LEU A 79 -4.67 -1.72 -1.69
C LEU A 79 -3.70 -1.02 -2.62
N CYS A 80 -4.06 -0.92 -3.90
CA CYS A 80 -3.19 -0.35 -4.91
C CYS A 80 -3.91 0.09 -6.18
N VAL A 81 -3.19 0.84 -7.02
CA VAL A 81 -3.61 1.28 -8.35
C VAL A 81 -2.54 0.88 -9.38
N PHE A 82 -2.97 0.41 -10.55
CA PHE A 82 -2.08 0.15 -11.68
C PHE A 82 -2.77 0.40 -13.04
N PRO A 83 -2.07 0.96 -14.04
CA PRO A 83 -2.60 1.11 -15.39
C PRO A 83 -2.50 -0.20 -16.19
N ALA A 84 -3.49 -0.42 -17.06
CA ALA A 84 -3.53 -1.52 -18.02
C ALA A 84 -2.33 -1.50 -18.98
N GLY A 85 -1.97 -0.33 -19.50
CA GLY A 85 -0.85 -0.13 -20.42
C GLY A 85 -0.91 -1.03 -21.67
N THR A 86 0.20 -1.17 -22.37
CA THR A 86 0.31 -1.95 -23.62
C THR A 86 0.43 -3.47 -23.43
N SER A 87 -0.13 -4.02 -22.34
CA SER A 87 -0.16 -5.48 -22.06
C SER A 87 1.19 -6.17 -21.90
N ILE A 88 2.18 -5.46 -21.36
CA ILE A 88 3.55 -6.00 -21.20
C ILE A 88 3.83 -6.24 -19.71
N GLY A 89 3.96 -7.53 -19.33
CA GLY A 89 4.47 -7.95 -18.02
C GLY A 89 3.52 -7.70 -16.84
N ALA A 90 3.47 -8.67 -15.92
CA ALA A 90 2.64 -8.59 -14.72
C ALA A 90 3.46 -8.21 -13.48
N PRO A 91 3.11 -7.14 -12.74
CA PRO A 91 3.70 -6.91 -11.43
C PRO A 91 3.16 -7.94 -10.44
N TYR A 92 4.01 -8.38 -9.51
CA TYR A 92 3.58 -9.12 -8.33
C TYR A 92 3.63 -8.20 -7.11
N ILE A 93 2.61 -8.25 -6.27
CA ILE A 93 2.61 -7.57 -4.98
C ILE A 93 1.84 -8.41 -3.97
N GLN A 94 2.39 -8.56 -2.77
CA GLN A 94 1.78 -9.31 -1.69
C GLN A 94 1.45 -8.38 -0.53
N PHE A 95 0.18 -8.39 -0.11
CA PHE A 95 -0.28 -7.68 1.08
C PHE A 95 -0.49 -8.65 2.24
N GLN A 96 -0.21 -8.17 3.44
CA GLN A 96 -0.57 -8.82 4.69
C GLN A 96 -1.52 -7.90 5.46
N VAL A 97 -2.70 -8.42 5.80
CA VAL A 97 -3.72 -7.72 6.57
C VAL A 97 -3.83 -8.36 7.93
N GLN A 98 -3.59 -7.60 8.98
CA GLN A 98 -3.78 -8.02 10.36
C GLN A 98 -4.88 -7.17 11.00
N CYS A 99 -5.84 -7.82 11.65
CA CYS A 99 -6.93 -7.17 12.37
C CYS A 99 -6.82 -7.43 13.88
N ASN A 100 -7.81 -6.99 14.66
CA ASN A 100 -7.87 -7.12 16.12
C ASN A 100 -7.67 -8.54 16.69
N THR A 101 -7.96 -9.59 15.92
CA THR A 101 -7.70 -10.98 16.33
C THR A 101 -6.24 -11.41 16.22
N ASN A 102 -5.36 -10.52 15.72
CA ASN A 102 -3.97 -10.80 15.32
C ASN A 102 -3.81 -11.85 14.21
N ALA A 103 -4.91 -12.42 13.71
CA ALA A 103 -4.91 -13.28 12.53
C ALA A 103 -4.40 -12.51 11.30
N MET A 104 -3.45 -13.11 10.59
CA MET A 104 -2.80 -12.51 9.43
C MET A 104 -3.32 -13.10 8.14
N GLN A 105 -3.94 -12.28 7.30
CA GLN A 105 -4.42 -12.67 6.00
C GLN A 105 -3.43 -12.22 4.94
N THR A 106 -2.95 -13.14 4.12
CA THR A 106 -2.00 -12.84 3.04
C THR A 106 -2.73 -12.81 1.71
N ILE A 107 -2.50 -11.75 0.92
CA ILE A 107 -3.13 -11.51 -0.38
C ILE A 107 -2.02 -11.38 -1.42
N ASP A 108 -1.90 -12.38 -2.28
CA ASP A 108 -1.02 -12.34 -3.45
C ASP A 108 -1.76 -11.77 -4.66
N LEU A 109 -1.23 -10.71 -5.29
CA LEU A 109 -1.82 -10.12 -6.49
C LEU A 109 -0.89 -10.26 -7.69
N VAL A 110 -1.43 -10.84 -8.78
CA VAL A 110 -0.79 -10.89 -10.10
C VAL A 110 -1.82 -10.56 -11.18
N PRO A 111 -1.75 -9.39 -11.84
CA PRO A 111 -2.65 -9.05 -12.93
C PRO A 111 -2.28 -9.80 -14.21
N ASN A 112 -3.29 -10.35 -14.89
CA ASN A 112 -3.17 -10.92 -16.23
C ASN A 112 -3.59 -9.86 -17.27
N TYR A 113 -2.63 -9.43 -18.08
CA TYR A 113 -2.86 -8.37 -19.07
C TYR A 113 -3.23 -8.95 -20.44
N SER A 114 -4.08 -8.23 -21.16
CA SER A 114 -4.43 -8.45 -22.56
C SER A 114 -4.45 -7.12 -23.30
N VAL A 115 -4.38 -7.14 -24.63
CA VAL A 115 -4.43 -5.92 -25.48
C VAL A 115 -5.66 -5.03 -25.21
N ASN A 116 -6.72 -5.61 -24.63
CA ASN A 116 -7.95 -4.93 -24.28
C ASN A 116 -8.02 -4.49 -22.80
N GLY A 117 -6.93 -4.59 -22.05
CA GLY A 117 -6.88 -4.31 -20.62
C GLY A 117 -6.59 -5.57 -19.78
N ILE A 118 -6.90 -5.52 -18.49
CA ILE A 118 -6.61 -6.63 -17.59
C ILE A 118 -7.74 -7.66 -17.70
N SER A 119 -7.38 -8.87 -18.13
CA SER A 119 -8.30 -9.98 -18.40
C SER A 119 -8.68 -10.73 -17.12
N ALA A 120 -7.79 -10.76 -16.14
CA ALA A 120 -8.04 -11.32 -14.81
C ALA A 120 -7.04 -10.72 -13.81
N LEU A 121 -7.42 -10.66 -12.53
CA LEU A 121 -6.48 -10.45 -11.43
C LEU A 121 -6.50 -11.70 -10.56
N TYR A 122 -5.36 -12.37 -10.39
CA TYR A 122 -5.28 -13.55 -9.55
C TYR A 122 -4.97 -13.16 -8.10
N GLY A 123 -5.78 -13.67 -7.18
CA GLY A 123 -5.68 -13.52 -5.74
C GLY A 123 -5.50 -14.87 -5.05
N VAL A 124 -4.42 -15.08 -4.28
CA VAL A 124 -4.36 -16.19 -3.31
C VAL A 124 -4.49 -15.62 -1.91
N PHE A 125 -5.46 -16.13 -1.16
CA PHE A 125 -5.79 -15.69 0.19
C PHE A 125 -5.43 -16.79 1.20
N THR A 126 -4.36 -16.61 1.95
CA THR A 126 -4.01 -17.57 3.01
C THR A 126 -4.35 -16.96 4.35
N ALA A 127 -5.30 -17.54 5.08
CA ALA A 127 -5.73 -17.04 6.38
C ALA A 127 -5.68 -18.13 7.46
N PRO A 128 -5.04 -17.85 8.61
CA PRO A 128 -5.35 -18.45 9.89
C PRO A 128 -6.50 -17.65 10.51
N SER A 129 -7.72 -17.73 9.97
CA SER A 129 -8.88 -17.02 10.53
C SER A 129 -9.64 -17.90 11.54
N TYR A 130 -10.29 -17.24 12.50
CA TYR A 130 -11.41 -17.83 13.24
C TYR A 130 -12.56 -18.00 12.26
N VAL A 131 -12.61 -19.17 11.64
CA VAL A 131 -13.65 -19.56 10.70
C VAL A 131 -14.72 -20.30 11.49
N GLN A 132 -15.96 -19.79 11.48
CA GLN A 132 -17.07 -20.49 12.12
C GLN A 132 -17.44 -21.73 11.30
N THR A 133 -18.30 -22.60 11.86
CA THR A 133 -18.76 -23.90 11.32
C THR A 133 -19.37 -23.86 9.90
N ILE A 134 -19.47 -22.70 9.26
CA ILE A 134 -20.03 -22.47 7.92
C ILE A 134 -18.96 -21.97 6.92
N MET A 135 -17.66 -22.02 7.24
CA MET A 135 -16.56 -21.59 6.35
C MET A 135 -16.58 -20.10 5.95
N ASN A 136 -17.20 -19.23 6.75
CA ASN A 136 -17.19 -17.79 6.53
C ASN A 136 -16.11 -17.11 7.39
N VAL A 137 -15.52 -16.04 6.86
CA VAL A 137 -14.65 -15.14 7.63
C VAL A 137 -15.50 -14.46 8.70
N TYR A 138 -15.07 -14.48 9.97
CA TYR A 138 -15.78 -13.83 11.07
C TYR A 138 -15.18 -12.47 11.48
N TYR A 139 -13.89 -12.25 11.22
CA TYR A 139 -13.21 -10.95 11.33
C TYR A 139 -12.14 -10.81 10.24
N GLY A 140 -11.91 -9.59 9.74
CA GLY A 140 -10.90 -9.26 8.73
C GLY A 140 -11.49 -9.10 7.33
N VAL A 141 -10.72 -9.48 6.30
CA VAL A 141 -11.13 -9.36 4.88
C VAL A 141 -12.02 -10.51 4.47
N ASP A 142 -13.19 -10.19 3.93
CA ASP A 142 -14.17 -11.14 3.38
C ASP A 142 -14.36 -10.99 1.87
N GLN A 143 -13.81 -9.94 1.23
CA GLN A 143 -13.83 -9.77 -0.22
C GLN A 143 -12.55 -9.13 -0.73
N LEU A 144 -12.12 -9.60 -1.91
CA LEU A 144 -11.10 -8.97 -2.73
C LEU A 144 -11.72 -8.64 -4.09
N LEU A 145 -11.59 -7.40 -4.54
CA LEU A 145 -12.27 -6.92 -5.74
C LEU A 145 -11.42 -5.88 -6.47
N HIS A 146 -11.76 -5.62 -7.73
CA HIS A 146 -11.21 -4.49 -8.46
C HIS A 146 -12.29 -3.65 -9.14
N THR A 147 -11.98 -2.37 -9.31
CA THR A 147 -12.72 -1.43 -10.16
C THR A 147 -11.79 -0.89 -11.24
N HIS A 148 -12.34 -0.30 -12.29
CA HIS A 148 -11.52 0.41 -13.28
C HIS A 148 -12.25 1.63 -13.85
N THR A 149 -11.46 2.58 -14.32
CA THR A 149 -11.91 3.69 -15.18
C THR A 149 -11.21 3.59 -16.54
N GLY A 150 -11.81 4.15 -17.58
CA GLY A 150 -11.30 4.03 -18.95
C GLY A 150 -11.53 2.64 -19.55
N THR A 151 -10.96 2.39 -20.73
CA THR A 151 -11.09 1.12 -21.45
C THR A 151 -9.77 0.76 -22.14
N GLY A 152 -9.58 -0.53 -22.47
CA GLY A 152 -8.40 -0.97 -23.21
C GLY A 152 -7.09 -0.74 -22.45
N SER A 153 -6.05 -0.36 -23.18
CA SER A 153 -4.73 -0.02 -22.64
C SER A 153 -4.70 1.24 -21.77
N GLN A 154 -5.74 2.10 -21.86
CA GLN A 154 -5.85 3.32 -21.08
C GLN A 154 -6.57 3.11 -19.74
N ALA A 155 -7.09 1.90 -19.50
CA ALA A 155 -7.82 1.62 -18.27
C ALA A 155 -6.90 1.70 -17.04
N ILE A 156 -7.42 2.28 -15.95
CA ILE A 156 -6.74 2.38 -14.66
C ILE A 156 -7.50 1.52 -13.67
N TYR A 157 -6.83 0.52 -13.10
CA TYR A 157 -7.44 -0.43 -12.18
C TYR A 157 -7.09 -0.08 -10.74
N SER A 158 -8.07 -0.20 -9.86
CA SER A 158 -7.91 -0.07 -8.42
C SER A 158 -8.30 -1.39 -7.75
N VAL A 159 -7.45 -1.91 -6.88
CA VAL A 159 -7.73 -3.12 -6.11
C VAL A 159 -8.16 -2.75 -4.70
N TRP A 160 -9.21 -3.40 -4.24
CA TRP A 160 -9.83 -3.13 -2.95
C TRP A 160 -10.03 -4.43 -2.18
N ILE A 161 -9.98 -4.30 -0.86
CA ILE A 161 -10.48 -5.30 0.07
C ILE A 161 -11.69 -4.73 0.79
N HIS A 162 -12.69 -5.57 1.03
CA HIS A 162 -13.75 -5.28 1.99
C HIS A 162 -13.34 -5.82 3.36
N MET A 163 -13.51 -4.99 4.38
CA MET A 163 -13.32 -5.35 5.78
C MET A 163 -14.67 -5.58 6.42
N MET A 164 -14.82 -6.69 7.13
CA MET A 164 -16.04 -6.93 7.89
C MET A 164 -16.17 -5.99 9.08
N SER A 165 -17.41 -5.63 9.41
CA SER A 165 -17.73 -4.93 10.64
C SER A 165 -17.28 -5.74 11.87
N GLY A 166 -16.77 -5.06 12.89
CA GLY A 166 -16.20 -5.68 14.08
C GLY A 166 -14.72 -6.07 13.97
N SER A 167 -14.06 -5.83 12.83
CA SER A 167 -12.62 -6.14 12.64
C SER A 167 -11.66 -5.22 13.41
N GLY A 168 -12.18 -4.18 14.09
CA GLY A 168 -11.38 -3.23 14.85
C GLY A 168 -10.39 -2.45 13.98
N ASN A 169 -9.17 -2.26 14.46
CA ASN A 169 -8.10 -1.63 13.68
C ASN A 169 -7.40 -2.66 12.81
N ALA A 170 -7.29 -2.37 11.51
CA ALA A 170 -6.58 -3.19 10.54
C ALA A 170 -5.24 -2.55 10.19
N THR A 171 -4.17 -3.33 10.19
CA THR A 171 -2.87 -2.96 9.64
C THR A 171 -2.68 -3.69 8.32
N VAL A 172 -2.49 -2.94 7.23
CA VAL A 172 -2.17 -3.49 5.91
C VAL A 172 -0.71 -3.20 5.61
N THR A 173 0.03 -4.24 5.24
CA THR A 173 1.47 -4.18 4.99
C THR A 173 1.80 -4.78 3.63
N VAL A 174 2.63 -4.11 2.83
CA VAL A 174 3.21 -4.67 1.60
C VAL A 174 4.34 -5.59 1.98
N SER A 175 4.06 -6.89 2.00
CA SER A 175 4.99 -7.90 2.47
C SER A 175 6.04 -8.31 1.44
N LYS A 176 5.69 -8.27 0.15
CA LYS A 176 6.59 -8.54 -0.98
C LYS A 176 6.18 -7.70 -2.17
N GLN A 177 7.15 -7.27 -2.96
CA GLN A 177 6.92 -6.70 -4.28
C GLN A 177 7.85 -7.41 -5.27
N GLY A 178 7.31 -7.81 -6.42
CA GLY A 178 8.07 -8.44 -7.48
C GLY A 178 9.12 -7.49 -8.04
N ILE A 179 10.31 -8.03 -8.35
CA ILE A 179 11.41 -7.25 -8.93
C ILE A 179 11.16 -6.88 -10.41
N TYR A 180 10.29 -7.62 -11.09
CA TYR A 180 9.89 -7.35 -12.47
C TYR A 180 8.66 -6.43 -12.48
N TRP A 181 8.73 -5.36 -13.28
CA TRP A 181 7.61 -4.44 -13.51
C TRP A 181 7.07 -3.77 -12.23
N SER A 182 7.92 -3.62 -11.20
CA SER A 182 7.55 -3.03 -9.90
C SER A 182 6.94 -1.63 -10.02
N GLN A 183 7.41 -0.84 -10.98
CA GLN A 183 6.95 0.53 -11.27
C GLN A 183 5.51 0.60 -11.80
N ARG A 184 4.89 -0.53 -12.18
CA ARG A 184 3.51 -0.54 -12.69
C ARG A 184 2.47 -0.33 -11.60
N VAL A 185 2.80 -0.58 -10.35
CA VAL A 185 1.93 -0.21 -9.22
C VAL A 185 2.21 1.24 -8.89
N THR A 186 1.31 2.13 -9.27
CA THR A 186 1.53 3.58 -9.21
C THR A 186 1.13 4.18 -7.87
N GLU A 187 0.21 3.52 -7.16
CA GLU A 187 -0.21 3.92 -5.82
C GLU A 187 -0.35 2.68 -4.95
N ILE A 188 0.08 2.78 -3.69
CA ILE A 188 -0.05 1.71 -2.69
C ILE A 188 -0.49 2.35 -1.37
N LEU A 189 -1.61 1.88 -0.82
CA LEU A 189 -2.15 2.34 0.47
C LEU A 189 -2.21 3.88 0.59
N THR A 190 -2.68 4.57 -0.45
CA THR A 190 -2.68 6.04 -0.54
C THR A 190 -3.93 6.71 0.04
N GLN A 191 -5.01 5.94 0.23
CA GLN A 191 -6.29 6.45 0.73
C GLN A 191 -6.61 5.88 2.10
N ASP A 192 -7.48 6.59 2.83
CA ASP A 192 -8.13 6.06 4.03
C ASP A 192 -9.25 5.07 3.64
N ILE A 193 -9.75 4.33 4.63
CA ILE A 193 -10.88 3.42 4.46
C ILE A 193 -12.14 4.20 4.07
N VAL A 194 -12.93 3.67 3.13
CA VAL A 194 -14.19 4.27 2.67
C VAL A 194 -15.37 3.35 2.94
N SER A 195 -16.54 3.91 3.22
CA SER A 195 -17.75 3.12 3.49
C SER A 195 -18.35 2.47 2.23
N SER A 196 -18.05 3.00 1.05
CA SER A 196 -18.52 2.50 -0.24
C SER A 196 -17.57 2.87 -1.36
N ILE A 197 -17.64 2.12 -2.46
CA ILE A 197 -16.87 2.34 -3.69
C ILE A 197 -17.82 2.40 -4.89
N THR A 198 -17.49 3.21 -5.88
CA THR A 198 -18.31 3.46 -7.07
C THR A 198 -17.77 2.74 -8.30
N GLY A 199 -18.61 2.62 -9.33
CA GLY A 199 -18.26 1.97 -10.60
C GLY A 199 -18.52 0.46 -10.60
N SER A 200 -18.16 -0.19 -11.72
CA SER A 200 -18.28 -1.64 -11.85
C SER A 200 -17.24 -2.34 -10.97
N GLN A 201 -17.73 -3.19 -10.08
CA GLN A 201 -16.91 -3.98 -9.16
C GLN A 201 -16.83 -5.41 -9.69
N THR A 202 -15.62 -5.91 -9.86
CA THR A 202 -15.38 -7.30 -10.23
C THR A 202 -14.74 -8.02 -9.05
N GLN A 203 -15.44 -9.04 -8.54
CA GLN A 203 -14.93 -9.89 -7.48
C GLN A 203 -13.74 -10.71 -8.00
N ILE A 204 -12.66 -10.70 -7.25
CA ILE A 204 -11.51 -11.57 -7.49
C ILE A 204 -11.75 -12.85 -6.67
N PRO A 205 -11.72 -14.04 -7.31
CA PRO A 205 -11.87 -15.29 -6.60
C PRO A 205 -10.84 -15.40 -5.47
N MET A 206 -11.31 -15.77 -4.29
CA MET A 206 -10.48 -16.07 -3.13
C MET A 206 -10.54 -17.56 -2.84
N THR A 207 -9.42 -18.17 -2.50
CA THR A 207 -9.36 -19.57 -2.06
C THR A 207 -8.96 -19.60 -0.60
N PHE A 208 -9.78 -20.18 0.27
CA PHE A 208 -9.45 -20.32 1.70
C PHE A 208 -8.72 -21.64 1.95
N ASN A 209 -7.45 -21.57 2.36
CA ASN A 209 -6.73 -22.76 2.82
C ASN A 209 -6.89 -22.91 4.35
N LEU A 210 -7.95 -23.62 4.77
CA LEU A 210 -8.30 -23.81 6.18
C LEU A 210 -7.44 -24.88 6.90
N GLY A 211 -6.34 -25.36 6.30
CA GLY A 211 -5.52 -26.44 6.85
C GLY A 211 -6.20 -27.82 6.81
N THR A 212 -7.53 -27.89 6.72
CA THR A 212 -8.30 -29.13 6.48
C THR A 212 -8.55 -29.41 5.00
N GLY A 213 -7.98 -28.66 4.05
CA GLY A 213 -8.17 -28.90 2.60
C GLY A 213 -9.47 -28.33 2.02
N GLY A 214 -10.11 -27.39 2.73
CA GLY A 214 -11.39 -26.79 2.33
C GLY A 214 -12.52 -27.84 2.33
N ILE A 215 -13.58 -27.57 1.56
CA ILE A 215 -14.76 -28.45 1.44
C ILE A 215 -14.38 -29.93 1.23
N ILE A 216 -13.31 -30.19 0.46
CA ILE A 216 -12.90 -31.55 0.10
C ILE A 216 -12.31 -32.30 1.29
N GLY A 217 -11.52 -31.66 2.15
CA GLY A 217 -10.93 -32.38 3.27
C GLY A 217 -11.84 -32.46 4.51
N ASP A 218 -12.83 -31.58 4.65
CA ASP A 218 -13.94 -31.78 5.60
C ASP A 218 -14.84 -32.97 5.18
N ILE A 219 -15.07 -33.17 3.87
CA ILE A 219 -15.76 -34.37 3.36
C ILE A 219 -14.93 -35.63 3.64
N LEU A 220 -13.61 -35.57 3.51
CA LEU A 220 -12.71 -36.70 3.78
C LEU A 220 -12.59 -37.01 5.28
N GLN A 221 -12.58 -36.01 6.17
CA GLN A 221 -12.59 -36.22 7.62
C GLN A 221 -13.91 -36.83 8.09
N ASN A 222 -15.05 -36.34 7.60
CA ASN A 222 -16.36 -36.91 7.93
C ASN A 222 -16.48 -38.38 7.49
N ARG A 223 -15.91 -38.76 6.34
CA ARG A 223 -15.87 -40.17 5.91
C ARG A 223 -14.93 -41.05 6.73
N LYS A 224 -13.90 -40.50 7.37
CA LYS A 224 -13.02 -41.25 8.27
C LYS A 224 -13.59 -41.45 9.67
N GLN A 225 -14.53 -40.61 10.12
CA GLN A 225 -15.20 -40.77 11.42
C GLN A 225 -16.41 -41.74 11.36
N GLN A 226 -16.85 -42.11 10.15
CA GLN A 226 -17.95 -43.06 9.91
C GLN A 226 -17.48 -44.49 9.62
N GLN A 227 -16.19 -44.78 9.76
CA GLN A 227 -15.60 -46.13 9.75
C GLN A 227 -15.05 -46.45 11.13
#